data_AF-A0A0B7GXH9-F1
#
_entry.id   AF-A0A0B7GXH9-F1
#
_cell.length_a   1.000
_cell.length_b   1.000
_cell.length_c   1.000
_cell.angle_alpha   90.00
_cell.angle_beta   90.00
_cell.angle_gamma   90.00
#
_symmetry.space_group_name_H-M   'P 1'
#
loop_
_entity.id
_entity.type
_entity.pdbx_description
1 polymer ?
#
loop_
_entity_poly.entity_id
_entity_poly.type
_entity_poly.pdbx_seq_one_letter_code
_entity_poly.pdbx_strand_id
1 'polypeptide(L)'
;MNNLRRDKVLPVKSVITEVSYIFYFVVEEKMKSFEKGKDKNITILGRETIFDGIMKFTENLSIRGKFTGIIDAQGALIVEKDAACKVQYARVVSAAIDGKFEGNITAVDRVEMRTGSVVSGNVTSSRIRIADDVDFEGSVQMLQDTINQNPDIFSIQSEQLKEKFRR
;
A
#
# COMPACT_ATOMS: atom_id res chain seq x y z
N MET A 1 -28.87 0.67 -70.89
CA MET A 1 -29.65 0.51 -69.65
C MET A 1 -28.72 0.03 -68.55
N ASN A 2 -28.73 0.78 -67.46
CA ASN A 2 -28.00 0.68 -66.20
C ASN A 2 -27.45 -0.69 -65.79
N ASN A 3 -26.21 -0.72 -65.30
CA ASN A 3 -25.96 -1.37 -64.02
C ASN A 3 -24.95 -0.58 -63.17
N LEU A 4 -25.46 -0.22 -62.01
CA LEU A 4 -25.02 0.77 -61.06
C LEU A 4 -23.85 0.22 -60.23
N ARG A 5 -22.86 1.10 -59.97
CA ARG A 5 -21.81 0.90 -58.97
C ARG A 5 -22.43 0.49 -57.64
N ARG A 6 -22.08 -0.69 -57.12
CA ARG A 6 -22.37 -1.08 -55.74
C ARG A 6 -21.15 -0.73 -54.89
N ASP A 7 -21.20 0.43 -54.26
CA ASP A 7 -20.24 0.83 -53.24
C ASP A 7 -20.35 -0.16 -52.06
N LYS A 8 -19.21 -0.80 -51.72
CA LYS A 8 -19.08 -1.67 -50.54
C LYS A 8 -19.06 -0.79 -49.29
N VAL A 9 -20.24 -0.45 -48.78
CA VAL A 9 -20.36 0.12 -47.43
C VAL A 9 -20.10 -0.99 -46.42
N LEU A 10 -18.93 -0.97 -45.78
CA LEU A 10 -18.62 -1.85 -44.66
C LEU A 10 -19.56 -1.51 -43.48
N PRO A 11 -20.13 -2.49 -42.77
CA PRO A 11 -21.10 -2.22 -41.73
C PRO A 11 -20.47 -1.53 -40.50
N VAL A 12 -21.06 -0.41 -40.08
CA VAL A 12 -20.68 0.42 -38.91
C VAL A 12 -20.63 -0.36 -37.58
N LYS A 13 -21.18 -1.58 -37.52
CA LYS A 13 -21.16 -2.45 -36.33
C LYS A 13 -19.79 -3.06 -36.00
N SER A 14 -18.81 -3.04 -36.92
CA SER A 14 -17.46 -3.61 -36.66
C SER A 14 -16.55 -2.66 -35.88
N VAL A 15 -16.62 -1.35 -36.12
CA VAL A 15 -15.67 -0.39 -35.53
C VAL A 15 -15.98 -0.12 -34.06
N ILE A 16 -17.26 -0.12 -33.65
CA ILE A 16 -17.65 0.17 -32.25
C ILE A 16 -17.21 -0.97 -31.31
N THR A 17 -17.24 -2.22 -31.77
CA THR A 17 -16.82 -3.37 -30.96
C THR A 17 -15.30 -3.39 -30.76
N GLU A 18 -14.52 -3.03 -31.78
CA GLU A 18 -13.06 -2.94 -31.66
C GLU A 18 -12.64 -1.81 -30.71
N VAL A 19 -13.27 -0.63 -30.77
CA VAL A 19 -12.96 0.48 -29.84
C VAL A 19 -13.33 0.14 -28.40
N SER A 20 -14.46 -0.56 -28.17
CA SER A 20 -14.84 -1.02 -26.83
C SER A 20 -13.89 -2.09 -26.29
N TYR A 21 -13.43 -3.02 -27.14
CA TYR A 21 -12.45 -4.04 -26.76
C TYR A 21 -11.07 -3.41 -26.49
N ILE A 22 -10.63 -2.45 -27.30
CA ILE A 22 -9.38 -1.72 -27.08
C ILE A 22 -9.45 -0.95 -25.77
N PHE A 23 -10.57 -0.29 -25.45
CA PHE A 23 -10.74 0.40 -24.17
C PHE A 23 -10.68 -0.57 -22.98
N TYR A 24 -11.40 -1.69 -23.05
CA TYR A 24 -11.36 -2.71 -21.99
C TYR A 24 -9.97 -3.35 -21.85
N PHE A 25 -9.30 -3.63 -22.96
CA PHE A 25 -7.96 -4.20 -23.00
C PHE A 25 -6.89 -3.23 -22.48
N VAL A 26 -6.96 -1.95 -22.84
CA VAL A 26 -6.06 -0.89 -22.35
C VAL A 26 -6.27 -0.65 -20.86
N VAL A 27 -7.52 -0.70 -20.38
CA VAL A 27 -7.82 -0.62 -18.94
C VAL A 27 -7.28 -1.85 -18.20
N GLU A 28 -7.45 -3.06 -18.75
CA GLU A 28 -6.85 -4.28 -18.18
C GLU A 28 -5.31 -4.24 -18.16
N GLU A 29 -4.67 -3.83 -19.25
CA GLU A 29 -3.20 -3.71 -19.30
C GLU A 29 -2.70 -2.68 -18.30
N LYS A 30 -3.39 -1.54 -18.16
CA LYS A 30 -3.05 -0.54 -17.13
C LYS A 30 -3.25 -1.10 -15.72
N MET A 31 -4.28 -1.91 -15.47
CA MET A 31 -4.49 -2.55 -14.17
C MET A 31 -3.43 -3.62 -13.87
N LYS A 32 -3.02 -4.43 -14.86
CA LYS A 32 -1.91 -5.38 -14.71
C LYS A 32 -0.56 -4.68 -14.46
N SER A 33 -0.36 -3.50 -15.05
CA SER A 33 0.85 -2.70 -14.84
C SER A 33 0.92 -2.01 -13.47
N PHE A 34 -0.22 -1.82 -12.81
CA PHE A 34 -0.27 -1.19 -11.48
C PHE A 34 0.03 -2.18 -10.34
N GLU A 35 -0.11 -3.49 -10.56
CA GLU A 35 0.23 -4.52 -9.57
C GLU A 35 1.67 -5.04 -9.67
N LYS A 36 2.39 -4.79 -10.77
CA LYS A 36 3.71 -5.40 -10.97
C LYS A 36 4.87 -4.55 -10.45
N GLY A 37 4.88 -4.36 -9.13
CA GLY A 37 5.98 -3.74 -8.39
C GLY A 37 7.13 -4.71 -8.09
N LYS A 38 7.85 -5.16 -9.14
CA LYS A 38 9.18 -5.84 -9.14
C LYS A 38 9.30 -7.13 -8.31
N ASP A 39 10.08 -8.09 -8.79
CA ASP A 39 10.49 -9.28 -8.03
C ASP A 39 11.24 -8.85 -6.76
N LYS A 40 10.49 -8.64 -5.67
CA LYS A 40 11.06 -8.41 -4.34
C LYS A 40 11.32 -9.78 -3.74
N ASN A 41 12.58 -10.06 -3.41
CA ASN A 41 12.95 -11.22 -2.60
C ASN A 41 12.05 -11.23 -1.36
N ILE A 42 11.12 -12.17 -1.31
CA ILE A 42 10.19 -12.35 -0.21
C ILE A 42 10.54 -13.65 0.50
N THR A 43 10.85 -13.54 1.78
CA THR A 43 11.01 -14.69 2.65
C THR A 43 9.64 -15.12 3.14
N ILE A 44 9.35 -16.42 3.16
CA ILE A 44 8.05 -16.95 3.54
C ILE A 44 8.22 -17.91 4.72
N LEU A 45 7.56 -17.62 5.85
CA LEU A 45 7.33 -18.61 6.90
C LEU A 45 6.09 -19.40 6.54
N GLY A 46 6.25 -20.71 6.33
CA GLY A 46 5.18 -21.60 5.87
C GLY A 46 4.02 -21.72 6.87
N ARG A 47 2.88 -22.24 6.41
CA ARG A 47 1.68 -22.41 7.25
C ARG A 47 1.93 -23.30 8.48
N GLU A 48 2.68 -24.38 8.31
CA GLU A 48 3.01 -25.33 9.37
C GLU A 48 4.23 -24.92 10.20
N THR A 49 4.58 -23.63 10.21
CA THR A 49 5.71 -23.12 11.00
C THR A 49 5.22 -22.45 12.27
N ILE A 50 5.91 -22.75 13.37
CA ILE A 50 5.78 -22.05 14.65
C ILE A 50 7.14 -21.48 14.96
N PHE A 51 7.21 -20.16 15.15
CA PHE A 51 8.43 -19.46 15.51
C PHE A 51 8.23 -18.69 16.79
N ASP A 52 9.11 -18.90 17.77
CA ASP A 52 9.12 -18.17 19.04
C ASP A 52 10.50 -17.52 19.23
N GLY A 53 10.55 -16.17 19.27
CA GLY A 53 11.80 -15.45 19.48
C GLY A 53 11.86 -14.05 18.87
N ILE A 54 13.07 -13.65 18.47
CA ILE A 54 13.33 -12.34 17.88
C ILE A 54 13.59 -12.53 16.38
N MET A 55 12.90 -11.75 15.56
CA MET A 55 13.01 -11.80 14.11
C MET A 55 13.51 -10.48 13.56
N LYS A 56 14.57 -10.56 12.76
CA LYS A 56 15.18 -9.43 12.05
C LYS A 56 15.29 -9.74 10.57
N PHE A 57 14.93 -8.78 9.73
CA PHE A 57 15.03 -8.90 8.28
C PHE A 57 15.18 -7.52 7.65
N THR A 58 15.82 -7.47 6.49
CA THR A 58 15.99 -6.25 5.68
C THR A 58 15.03 -6.23 4.49
N GLU A 59 14.75 -7.40 3.92
CA GLU A 59 13.83 -7.59 2.80
C GLU A 59 12.43 -7.96 3.27
N ASN A 60 11.53 -8.29 2.36
CA ASN A 60 10.14 -8.58 2.73
C ASN A 60 10.00 -9.94 3.42
N LEU A 61 9.12 -10.01 4.42
CA LEU A 61 8.74 -11.24 5.11
C LEU A 61 7.23 -11.45 5.03
N SER A 62 6.80 -12.63 4.56
CA SER A 62 5.42 -13.11 4.66
C SER A 62 5.32 -14.22 5.69
N ILE A 63 4.46 -14.04 6.68
CA ILE A 63 4.17 -15.04 7.73
C ILE A 63 2.84 -15.69 7.37
N ARG A 64 2.86 -17.02 7.18
CA ARG A 64 1.65 -17.85 6.98
C ARG A 64 1.31 -18.74 8.16
N GLY A 65 2.23 -18.90 9.11
CA GLY A 65 2.09 -19.76 10.29
C GLY A 65 1.89 -18.98 11.59
N LYS A 66 2.42 -19.51 12.69
CA LYS A 66 2.36 -18.89 14.02
C LYS A 66 3.68 -18.22 14.37
N PHE A 67 3.60 -17.00 14.86
CA PHE A 67 4.77 -16.24 15.32
C PHE A 67 4.50 -15.68 16.72
N THR A 68 5.43 -15.90 17.65
CA THR A 68 5.43 -15.24 18.96
C THR A 68 6.75 -14.54 19.21
N GLY A 69 6.72 -13.29 19.68
CA GLY A 69 7.91 -12.62 20.21
C GLY A 69 8.08 -11.18 19.76
N ILE A 70 9.20 -10.88 19.09
CA ILE A 70 9.59 -9.51 18.73
C ILE A 70 10.01 -9.45 17.25
N ILE A 71 9.56 -8.42 16.54
CA ILE A 71 9.97 -8.14 15.16
C ILE A 71 10.70 -6.79 15.12
N ASP A 72 11.94 -6.79 14.65
CA ASP A 72 12.77 -5.58 14.51
C ASP A 72 13.47 -5.61 13.15
N ALA A 73 12.89 -4.91 12.18
CA ALA A 73 13.21 -5.09 10.77
C ALA A 73 13.15 -3.80 9.96
N GLN A 74 13.85 -3.80 8.83
CA GLN A 74 13.88 -2.69 7.86
C GLN A 74 13.11 -3.02 6.57
N GLY A 75 12.44 -4.16 6.53
CA GLY A 75 11.62 -4.60 5.39
C GLY A 75 10.12 -4.45 5.63
N ALA A 76 9.33 -4.95 4.68
CA ALA A 76 7.88 -5.07 4.83
C ALA A 76 7.50 -6.38 5.53
N LEU A 77 6.51 -6.31 6.42
CA LEU A 77 5.88 -7.47 7.05
C LEU A 77 4.50 -7.72 6.42
N ILE A 78 4.26 -8.95 5.98
CA ILE A 78 2.95 -9.43 5.54
C ILE A 78 2.51 -10.53 6.50
N VAL A 79 1.37 -10.35 7.16
CA VAL A 79 0.73 -11.38 7.99
C VAL A 79 -0.46 -11.90 7.21
N GLU A 80 -0.32 -13.11 6.66
CA GLU A 80 -1.29 -13.70 5.74
C GLU A 80 -2.57 -14.14 6.47
N LYS A 81 -3.64 -14.39 5.71
CA LYS A 81 -4.99 -14.66 6.26
C LYS A 81 -5.06 -15.76 7.32
N ASP A 82 -4.31 -16.84 7.14
CA ASP A 82 -4.30 -17.99 8.06
C ASP A 82 -3.25 -17.87 9.18
N ALA A 83 -2.49 -16.77 9.20
CA ALA A 83 -1.42 -16.56 10.16
C ALA A 83 -1.91 -15.98 11.48
N ALA A 84 -1.19 -16.32 12.56
CA ALA A 84 -1.40 -15.73 13.87
C ALA A 84 -0.06 -15.20 14.40
N CYS A 85 0.03 -13.88 14.56
CA CYS A 85 1.22 -13.19 15.01
C CYS A 85 0.94 -12.53 16.35
N LYS A 86 1.66 -12.93 17.40
CA LYS A 86 1.59 -12.34 18.75
C LYS A 86 2.94 -11.74 19.11
N VAL A 87 3.01 -10.42 19.18
CA VAL A 87 4.26 -9.69 19.40
C VAL A 87 4.18 -8.75 20.59
N GLN A 88 5.32 -8.51 21.23
CA GLN A 88 5.44 -7.38 22.17
C GLN A 88 5.47 -6.06 21.41
N TYR A 89 6.28 -6.03 20.34
CA TYR A 89 6.31 -4.96 19.36
C TYR A 89 6.81 -5.47 18.01
N ALA A 90 6.37 -4.82 16.94
CA ALA A 90 6.88 -4.96 15.58
C ALA A 90 7.34 -3.60 15.05
N ARG A 91 8.63 -3.47 14.73
CA ARG A 91 9.21 -2.30 14.03
C ARG A 91 9.56 -2.70 12.61
N VAL A 92 8.92 -2.07 11.63
CA VAL A 92 9.02 -2.42 10.20
C VAL A 92 8.95 -1.16 9.33
N VAL A 93 9.22 -1.29 8.03
CA VAL A 93 8.98 -0.19 7.08
C VAL A 93 7.50 -0.08 6.74
N SER A 94 6.88 -1.20 6.42
CA SER A 94 5.44 -1.28 6.18
C SER A 94 4.88 -2.59 6.71
N ALA A 95 3.60 -2.59 7.07
CA ALA A 95 2.89 -3.78 7.49
C ALA A 95 1.61 -3.97 6.66
N ALA A 96 1.35 -5.19 6.21
CA ALA A 96 0.09 -5.61 5.64
C ALA A 96 -0.46 -6.78 6.44
N ILE A 97 -1.66 -6.64 6.99
CA ILE A 97 -2.28 -7.61 7.87
C ILE A 97 -3.56 -8.14 7.23
N ASP A 98 -3.53 -9.40 6.82
CA ASP A 98 -4.65 -10.19 6.31
C ASP A 98 -5.18 -11.16 7.38
N GLY A 99 -4.35 -11.54 8.36
CA GLY A 99 -4.68 -12.52 9.42
C GLY A 99 -4.87 -11.91 10.81
N LYS A 100 -4.43 -12.65 11.84
CA LYS A 100 -4.52 -12.22 13.25
C LYS A 100 -3.22 -11.60 13.74
N PHE A 101 -3.30 -10.42 14.31
CA PHE A 101 -2.16 -9.71 14.88
C PHE A 101 -2.48 -9.20 16.29
N GLU A 102 -1.69 -9.60 17.28
CA GLU A 102 -1.78 -9.10 18.65
C GLU A 102 -0.45 -8.46 19.04
N GLY A 103 -0.45 -7.18 19.39
CA GLY A 103 0.76 -6.45 19.77
C GLY A 103 0.85 -5.05 19.17
N ASN A 104 1.90 -4.32 19.54
CA ASN A 104 2.10 -2.96 19.02
C ASN A 104 2.84 -2.97 17.68
N ILE A 105 2.38 -2.17 16.71
CA ILE A 105 3.01 -2.00 15.39
C ILE A 105 3.58 -0.59 15.30
N THR A 106 4.83 -0.48 14.88
CA THR A 106 5.45 0.78 14.46
C THR A 106 5.96 0.60 13.03
N ALA A 107 5.31 1.25 12.07
CA ALA A 107 5.69 1.21 10.67
C ALA A 107 6.00 2.61 10.15
N VAL A 108 7.22 2.84 9.66
CA VAL A 108 7.65 4.19 9.26
C VAL A 108 6.95 4.73 8.01
N ASP A 109 6.46 3.86 7.12
CA ASP A 109 5.73 4.28 5.92
C ASP A 109 4.22 4.07 6.07
N ARG A 110 3.78 2.80 6.15
CA ARG A 110 2.35 2.50 6.17
C ARG A 110 1.97 1.21 6.90
N VAL A 111 0.75 1.20 7.43
CA VAL A 111 0.04 0.00 7.89
C VAL A 111 -1.24 -0.20 7.08
N GLU A 112 -1.42 -1.39 6.51
CA GLU A 112 -2.62 -1.83 5.82
C GLU A 112 -3.28 -2.97 6.62
N MET A 113 -4.50 -2.74 7.11
CA MET A 113 -5.36 -3.79 7.65
C MET A 113 -6.37 -4.16 6.56
N ARG A 114 -6.33 -5.42 6.11
CA ARG A 114 -7.12 -5.91 4.98
C ARG A 114 -8.33 -6.68 5.47
N THR A 115 -9.32 -6.85 4.60
CA THR A 115 -10.62 -7.45 4.92
C THR A 115 -10.49 -8.82 5.58
N GLY A 116 -11.19 -9.01 6.70
CA GLY A 116 -11.17 -10.22 7.52
C GLY A 116 -10.02 -10.30 8.54
N SER A 117 -9.15 -9.28 8.62
CA SER A 117 -8.08 -9.24 9.61
C SER A 117 -8.61 -8.90 11.01
N VAL A 118 -7.91 -9.42 12.04
CA VAL A 118 -8.18 -9.14 13.45
C VAL A 118 -6.91 -8.58 14.08
N VAL A 119 -6.95 -7.34 14.54
CA VAL A 119 -5.78 -6.62 15.05
C VAL A 119 -6.07 -6.07 16.44
N SER A 120 -5.31 -6.52 17.44
CA SER A 120 -5.40 -6.06 18.83
C SER A 120 -4.07 -5.44 19.25
N GLY A 121 -4.01 -4.12 19.37
CA GLY A 121 -2.84 -3.38 19.85
C GLY A 121 -2.66 -2.01 19.23
N ASN A 122 -1.66 -1.26 19.71
CA ASN A 122 -1.46 0.12 19.26
C ASN A 122 -0.67 0.17 17.95
N VAL A 123 -1.06 1.08 17.06
CA VAL A 123 -0.44 1.26 15.76
C VAL A 123 0.15 2.66 15.63
N THR A 124 1.41 2.73 15.26
CA THR A 124 2.11 3.98 14.96
C THR A 124 2.57 3.95 13.51
N SER A 125 2.10 4.88 12.67
CA SER A 125 2.51 4.93 11.26
C SER A 125 2.29 6.28 10.58
N SER A 126 3.01 6.56 9.49
CA SER A 126 2.82 7.77 8.68
C SER A 126 1.55 7.70 7.82
N ARG A 127 1.14 6.49 7.42
CA ARG A 127 -0.08 6.23 6.66
C ARG A 127 -0.79 4.99 7.19
N ILE A 128 -2.11 5.04 7.26
CA ILE A 128 -2.93 3.89 7.65
C ILE A 128 -4.05 3.68 6.65
N ARG A 129 -4.30 2.41 6.30
CA ARG A 129 -5.47 1.99 5.51
C ARG A 129 -6.15 0.86 6.27
N ILE A 130 -7.43 1.03 6.54
CA ILE A 130 -8.28 0.00 7.16
C ILE A 130 -9.36 -0.34 6.13
N ALA A 131 -9.43 -1.59 5.73
CA ALA A 131 -10.45 -2.09 4.82
C ALA A 131 -11.78 -2.31 5.54
N ASP A 132 -12.85 -2.54 4.78
CA ASP A 132 -14.12 -3.00 5.33
C ASP A 132 -13.95 -4.39 5.95
N ASP A 133 -14.77 -4.68 6.95
CA ASP A 133 -14.80 -5.98 7.65
C ASP A 133 -13.47 -6.32 8.35
N VAL A 134 -12.91 -5.33 9.06
CA VAL A 134 -11.74 -5.47 9.94
C VAL A 134 -12.17 -5.34 11.39
N ASP A 135 -11.71 -6.25 12.25
CA ASP A 135 -11.83 -6.13 13.70
C ASP A 135 -10.55 -5.53 14.27
N PHE A 136 -10.59 -4.26 14.66
CA PHE A 136 -9.44 -3.55 15.22
C PHE A 136 -9.76 -2.99 16.60
N GLU A 137 -8.94 -3.38 17.58
CA GLU A 137 -8.98 -2.87 18.95
C GLU A 137 -7.61 -2.28 19.32
N GLY A 138 -7.56 -0.96 19.55
CA GLY A 138 -6.33 -0.27 19.95
C GLY A 138 -6.36 1.21 19.62
N SER A 139 -5.21 1.88 19.85
CA SER A 139 -5.02 3.29 19.50
C SER A 139 -4.15 3.43 18.26
N VAL A 140 -4.44 4.43 17.43
CA VAL A 140 -3.62 4.80 16.27
C VAL A 140 -2.93 6.14 16.53
N GLN A 141 -1.62 6.19 16.34
CA GLN A 141 -0.82 7.40 16.38
C GLN A 141 -0.17 7.64 15.02
N MET A 142 -0.46 8.79 14.42
CA MET A 142 0.14 9.15 13.14
C MET A 142 1.55 9.73 13.34
N LEU A 143 2.53 9.24 12.58
CA LEU A 143 3.84 9.88 12.47
C LEU A 143 3.67 11.15 11.64
N GLN A 144 3.96 12.32 12.22
CA GLN A 144 3.90 13.58 11.51
C GLN A 144 5.17 13.79 10.69
N ASP A 145 5.01 13.90 9.37
CA ASP A 145 6.04 14.42 8.50
C ASP A 145 6.22 15.92 8.80
N THR A 146 7.29 16.29 9.50
CA THR A 146 7.63 17.68 9.85
C THR A 146 7.90 18.58 8.64
N ILE A 147 7.77 18.07 7.40
CA ILE A 147 8.07 18.80 6.16
C ILE A 147 7.01 19.88 5.83
N ASN A 148 5.83 19.85 6.45
CA ASN A 148 4.77 20.85 6.19
C ASN A 148 4.68 21.99 7.22
N GLN A 149 5.66 22.16 8.10
CA GLN A 149 5.62 23.16 9.19
C GLN A 149 6.42 24.45 8.89
N ASN A 150 6.88 24.69 7.66
CA ASN A 150 7.44 26.00 7.32
C ASN A 150 6.88 26.59 6.00
N PRO A 151 5.62 27.05 6.00
CA PRO A 151 5.08 27.85 4.89
C PRO A 151 5.75 29.24 4.75
N ASP A 152 6.65 29.62 5.65
CA ASP A 152 7.15 31.01 5.77
C ASP A 152 8.53 31.28 5.15
N ILE A 153 9.04 30.42 4.26
CA ILE A 153 10.26 30.75 3.49
C ILE A 153 10.01 31.92 2.52
N PHE A 154 8.77 32.10 2.05
CA PHE A 154 8.41 33.17 1.10
C PHE A 154 8.04 34.50 1.78
N SER A 155 7.64 34.50 3.06
CA SER A 155 7.26 35.71 3.78
C SER A 155 8.47 36.51 4.28
N ILE A 156 9.61 35.85 4.55
CA ILE A 156 10.85 36.50 5.00
C ILE A 156 11.45 37.42 3.91
N GLN A 157 11.31 37.06 2.63
CA GLN A 157 11.91 37.82 1.53
C GLN A 157 11.18 39.14 1.22
N SER A 158 9.85 39.20 1.40
CA SER A 158 9.06 40.39 1.10
C SER A 158 9.32 41.56 2.06
N GLU A 159 9.59 41.28 3.33
CA GLU A 159 9.82 42.33 4.32
C GLU A 159 11.19 43.00 4.14
N GLN A 160 12.21 42.22 3.79
CA GLN A 160 13.55 42.75 3.47
C GLN A 160 13.60 43.53 2.14
N LEU A 161 12.70 43.23 1.20
CA LEU A 161 12.60 43.97 -0.06
C LEU A 161 12.00 45.37 0.15
N LYS A 162 10.92 45.49 0.93
CA LYS A 162 10.27 46.79 1.20
C LYS A 162 11.21 47.79 1.87
N GLU A 163 12.07 47.30 2.76
CA GLU A 163 13.01 48.15 3.49
C GLU A 163 14.16 48.66 2.61
N LYS A 164 14.59 47.85 1.62
CA LYS A 164 15.62 48.26 0.64
C LYS A 164 15.13 49.25 -0.41
N PHE A 165 13.82 49.32 -0.66
CA PHE A 165 13.22 50.29 -1.60
C PHE A 165 12.71 51.58 -0.92
N ARG A 166 13.00 51.80 0.37
CA ARG A 166 12.62 53.02 1.11
C ARG A 166 13.72 54.11 1.13
N ARG A 167 14.55 54.18 0.10
CA ARG A 167 15.53 55.27 -0.11
C ARG A 167 15.34 55.87 -1.49
#